data_AF-A0A6A3PA94-F1
#
_entry.id   AF-A0A6A3PA94-F1
#
_cell.length_a   1.000
_cell.length_b   1.000
_cell.length_c   1.000
_cell.angle_alpha   90.00
_cell.angle_beta   90.00
_cell.angle_gamma   90.00
#
_symmetry.space_group_name_H-M   'P 1'
#
loop_
_entity.id
_entity.type
_entity.pdbx_description
1 polymer ?
#
loop_
_entity_poly.entity_id
_entity_poly.type
_entity_poly.pdbx_seq_one_letter_code
_entity_poly.pdbx_strand_id
1 'polypeptide(L)'
;MEVTYRQQGNLDHYTEDNLAKRVSLQQDSHMIALTQRLWNCALRNGERKLKFSDYETYMLCLHRLILPEFDIAASKELILDDWKRDSGDQDYLDYAFFHLSMFELVGA
;
A
#
# COMPACT_ATOMS: atom_id res chain seq x y z
N MET A 1 -27.96 -6.37 -1.83
CA MET A 1 -27.05 -5.33 -2.37
C MET A 1 -25.73 -5.51 -1.66
N GLU A 2 -24.71 -5.91 -2.41
CA GLU A 2 -23.36 -6.14 -1.88
C GLU A 2 -22.82 -4.85 -1.27
N VAL A 3 -22.46 -4.94 0.00
CA VAL A 3 -21.73 -3.91 0.73
C VAL A 3 -20.30 -3.99 0.17
N THR A 4 -19.98 -3.13 -0.80
CA THR A 4 -18.63 -3.04 -1.35
C THR A 4 -17.64 -2.78 -0.22
N TYR A 5 -16.54 -3.55 -0.21
CA TYR A 5 -15.41 -3.56 0.73
C TYR A 5 -14.90 -2.18 1.23
N ARG A 6 -15.26 -1.09 0.55
CA ARG A 6 -15.05 0.32 0.95
C ARG A 6 -15.67 0.76 2.29
N GLN A 7 -16.32 -0.14 3.03
CA GLN A 7 -17.01 0.18 4.28
C GLN A 7 -16.41 -0.52 5.52
N GLN A 8 -15.24 -1.16 5.40
CA GLN A 8 -14.53 -1.77 6.54
C GLN A 8 -13.38 -0.91 7.10
N GLY A 9 -12.97 0.15 6.42
CA GLY A 9 -12.06 1.16 6.98
C GLY A 9 -12.81 2.18 7.84
N ASN A 10 -12.16 2.71 8.89
CA ASN A 10 -12.75 3.71 9.79
C ASN A 10 -13.35 4.89 8.97
N LEU A 11 -14.68 5.05 9.02
CA LEU A 11 -15.46 5.99 8.21
C LEU A 11 -14.98 7.45 8.35
N ASP A 12 -14.30 7.77 9.45
CA ASP A 12 -13.69 9.08 9.70
C ASP A 12 -12.59 9.45 8.70
N HIS A 13 -11.94 8.47 8.04
CA HIS A 13 -10.88 8.72 7.04
C HIS A 13 -11.40 8.91 5.62
N TYR A 14 -12.69 8.70 5.37
CA TYR A 14 -13.33 8.85 4.06
C TYR A 14 -14.22 10.09 3.97
N THR A 15 -13.91 11.13 4.74
CA THR A 15 -14.43 12.48 4.47
C THR A 15 -13.76 13.03 3.20
N GLU A 16 -14.48 13.86 2.44
CA GLU A 16 -13.93 14.51 1.24
C GLU A 16 -12.62 15.26 1.54
N ASP A 17 -12.51 15.85 2.73
CA ASP A 17 -11.30 16.53 3.20
C ASP A 17 -10.10 15.59 3.39
N ASN A 18 -10.32 14.40 3.95
CA ASN A 18 -9.25 13.42 4.15
C ASN A 18 -8.79 12.82 2.82
N LEU A 19 -9.72 12.61 1.88
CA LEU A 19 -9.40 12.21 0.51
C LEU A 19 -8.60 13.31 -0.22
N ALA A 20 -9.02 14.57 -0.12
CA ALA A 20 -8.29 15.69 -0.72
C ALA A 20 -6.89 15.85 -0.13
N LYS A 21 -6.75 15.72 1.19
CA LYS A 21 -5.46 15.75 1.88
C LYS A 21 -4.56 14.61 1.42
N ARG A 22 -5.09 13.41 1.28
CA ARG A 22 -4.37 12.24 0.77
C ARG A 22 -3.86 12.46 -0.64
N VAL A 23 -4.68 13.01 -1.55
CA VAL A 23 -4.26 13.38 -2.91
C VAL A 23 -3.18 14.46 -2.89
N SER A 24 -3.28 15.46 -2.02
CA SER A 24 -2.23 16.49 -1.90
C SER A 24 -0.90 15.92 -1.43
N LEU A 25 -0.91 14.93 -0.54
CA LEU A 25 0.30 14.29 -0.03
C LEU A 25 0.98 13.39 -1.06
N GLN A 26 0.24 12.83 -2.02
CA GLN A 26 0.82 12.09 -3.14
C GLN A 26 1.73 12.98 -4.01
N GLN A 27 1.42 14.27 -4.10
CA GLN A 27 2.19 15.23 -4.89
C GLN A 27 3.28 15.94 -4.07
N ASP A 28 3.32 15.72 -2.75
CA ASP A 28 4.31 16.35 -1.88
C ASP A 28 5.71 15.79 -2.14
N SER A 29 6.69 16.68 -2.31
CA SER A 29 8.05 16.31 -2.70
C SER A 29 8.78 15.47 -1.64
N HIS A 30 8.47 15.67 -0.35
CA HIS A 30 9.04 14.85 0.72
C HIS A 30 8.43 13.47 0.73
N MET A 31 7.12 13.36 0.48
CA MET A 31 6.44 12.07 0.38
C MET A 31 6.92 11.28 -0.83
N ILE A 32 7.08 11.92 -1.99
CA ILE A 32 7.67 11.28 -3.18
C ILE A 32 9.09 10.77 -2.85
N ALA A 33 9.93 11.61 -2.25
CA ALA A 33 11.30 11.21 -1.87
C ALA A 33 11.30 10.05 -0.86
N LEU A 34 10.36 10.04 0.09
CA LEU A 34 10.21 8.97 1.06
C LEU A 34 9.78 7.66 0.39
N THR A 35 8.72 7.66 -0.43
CA THR A 35 8.28 6.43 -1.10
C THR A 35 9.31 5.95 -2.11
N GLN A 36 10.12 6.81 -2.73
CA GLN A 36 11.26 6.38 -3.57
C GLN A 36 12.31 5.62 -2.77
N ARG A 37 12.60 6.06 -1.54
CA ARG A 37 13.52 5.33 -0.65
C ARG A 37 12.96 3.97 -0.27
N LEU A 38 11.68 3.92 0.08
CA LEU A 38 10.98 2.66 0.39
C LEU A 38 10.95 1.71 -0.81
N TRP A 39 10.66 2.24 -2.00
CA TRP A 39 10.68 1.52 -3.26
C TRP A 39 12.05 0.88 -3.56
N ASN A 40 13.13 1.64 -3.36
CA ASN A 40 14.48 1.14 -3.53
C ASN A 40 14.85 0.05 -2.51
N CYS A 41 14.20 0.03 -1.34
CA CYS A 41 14.35 -1.06 -0.37
C CYS A 41 13.53 -2.31 -0.75
N ALA A 42 12.36 -2.12 -1.37
CA ALA A 42 11.50 -3.21 -1.82
C ALA A 42 12.08 -3.94 -3.05
N LEU A 43 12.74 -3.20 -3.95
CA LEU A 43 13.39 -3.76 -5.13
C LEU A 43 14.66 -4.53 -4.78
N ARG A 44 14.83 -5.70 -5.39
CA ARG A 44 16.06 -6.47 -5.34
C ARG A 44 16.92 -6.18 -6.57
N ASN A 45 18.23 -6.06 -6.39
CA ASN A 45 19.23 -6.10 -7.47
C ASN A 45 18.97 -5.21 -8.70
N GLY A 46 18.43 -3.99 -8.51
CA GLY A 46 18.23 -3.04 -9.60
C GLY A 46 17.06 -3.36 -10.55
N GLU A 47 16.15 -4.23 -10.11
CA GLU A 47 14.87 -4.45 -10.80
C GLU A 47 14.06 -3.14 -10.88
N ARG A 48 13.13 -3.08 -11.84
CA ARG A 48 12.22 -1.93 -12.03
C ARG A 48 10.76 -2.27 -11.79
N LYS A 49 10.48 -3.53 -11.47
CA LYS A 49 9.14 -4.10 -11.32
C LYS A 49 9.14 -4.93 -10.06
N LEU A 50 8.20 -4.67 -9.18
CA LEU A 50 8.03 -5.41 -7.93
C LEU A 50 6.96 -6.48 -8.14
N LYS A 51 7.36 -7.75 -8.08
CA LYS A 51 6.43 -8.89 -8.18
C LYS A 51 5.80 -9.17 -6.83
N PHE A 52 4.70 -9.92 -6.83
CA PHE A 52 3.95 -10.26 -5.61
C PHE A 52 4.83 -10.87 -4.52
N SER A 53 5.75 -11.78 -4.83
CA SER A 53 6.62 -12.40 -3.82
C SER A 53 7.51 -11.41 -3.07
N ASP A 54 8.05 -10.42 -3.79
CA ASP A 54 8.91 -9.40 -3.20
C ASP A 54 8.08 -8.33 -2.48
N TYR A 55 6.91 -7.99 -3.03
CA TYR A 55 5.91 -7.15 -2.39
C TYR A 55 5.42 -7.74 -1.06
N GLU A 56 5.03 -9.02 -1.05
CA GLU A 56 4.55 -9.73 0.15
C GLU A 56 5.64 -9.73 1.23
N THR A 57 6.88 -10.06 0.86
CA THR A 57 8.01 -10.03 1.79
C THR A 57 8.21 -8.64 2.38
N TYR A 58 8.15 -7.60 1.54
CA TYR A 58 8.34 -6.22 1.97
C TYR A 58 7.22 -5.74 2.89
N MET A 59 5.96 -5.97 2.50
CA MET A 59 4.80 -5.53 3.28
C MET A 59 4.66 -6.30 4.59
N LEU A 60 5.04 -7.58 4.65
CA LEU A 60 5.10 -8.31 5.93
C LEU A 60 6.10 -7.68 6.91
N CYS A 61 7.27 -7.25 6.41
CA CYS A 61 8.22 -6.49 7.23
C CYS A 61 7.62 -5.16 7.70
N LEU A 62 6.91 -4.46 6.82
CA LEU A 62 6.28 -3.18 7.17
C LEU A 62 5.17 -3.37 8.22
N HIS A 63 4.24 -4.31 8.00
CA HIS A 63 3.16 -4.66 8.92
C HIS A 63 3.71 -5.02 10.30
N ARG A 64 4.78 -5.82 10.35
CA ARG A 64 5.46 -6.17 11.61
C ARG A 64 6.01 -4.96 12.36
N LEU A 65 6.38 -3.88 11.66
CA LEU A 65 6.90 -2.66 12.26
C LEU A 65 5.80 -1.70 12.72
N ILE A 66 4.68 -1.64 11.99
CA ILE A 66 3.64 -0.62 12.19
C ILE A 66 2.41 -1.12 12.95
N LEU A 67 2.09 -2.42 12.90
CA LEU A 67 0.92 -2.98 13.56
C LEU A 67 1.25 -3.33 15.01
N PRO A 68 0.51 -2.79 16.00
CA PRO A 68 0.72 -3.12 17.41
C PRO A 68 0.49 -4.61 17.72
N GLU A 69 -0.48 -5.23 17.06
CA GLU A 69 -0.84 -6.65 17.20
C GLU A 69 -0.61 -7.37 15.87
N PHE A 70 0.66 -7.58 15.52
CA PHE A 70 1.01 -8.27 14.29
C PHE A 70 0.61 -9.75 14.32
N ASP A 71 -0.33 -10.12 13.45
CA ASP A 71 -0.60 -11.50 13.06
C ASP A 71 -0.18 -11.75 11.61
N ILE A 72 0.54 -12.84 11.38
CA ILE A 72 1.09 -13.15 10.06
C ILE A 72 0.01 -13.60 9.07
N ALA A 73 -1.01 -14.34 9.52
CA ALA A 73 -2.05 -14.85 8.64
C ALA A 73 -2.96 -13.70 8.20
N ALA A 74 -3.43 -12.88 9.14
CA ALA A 74 -4.20 -11.68 8.87
C ALA A 74 -3.43 -10.70 7.98
N SER A 75 -2.14 -10.49 8.24
CA SER A 75 -1.31 -9.61 7.38
C SER A 75 -1.20 -10.14 5.96
N LYS A 76 -1.06 -11.46 5.76
CA LYS A 76 -1.01 -12.05 4.42
C LYS A 76 -2.31 -11.90 3.66
N GLU A 77 -3.45 -12.04 4.34
CA GLU A 77 -4.76 -11.82 3.75
C GLU A 77 -4.92 -10.36 3.29
N LEU A 78 -4.60 -9.40 4.16
CA LEU A 78 -4.62 -7.97 3.82
C LEU A 78 -3.69 -7.63 2.65
N ILE A 79 -2.44 -8.12 2.69
CA ILE A 79 -1.45 -7.87 1.63
C ILE A 79 -1.91 -8.44 0.28
N LEU A 80 -2.60 -9.58 0.28
CA LEU A 80 -3.13 -10.17 -0.94
C LEU A 80 -4.27 -9.33 -1.53
N ASP A 81 -5.15 -8.80 -0.69
CA ASP A 81 -6.23 -7.93 -1.12
C ASP A 81 -5.71 -6.56 -1.57
N ASP A 82 -4.72 -6.01 -0.88
CA ASP A 82 -3.96 -4.83 -1.29
C ASP A 82 -3.32 -5.03 -2.65
N TRP A 83 -2.64 -6.17 -2.85
CA TRP A 83 -2.00 -6.49 -4.12
C TRP A 83 -2.98 -6.47 -5.28
N LYS A 84 -4.12 -7.16 -5.16
CA LYS A 84 -5.15 -7.20 -6.23
C LYS A 84 -5.68 -5.81 -6.56
N ARG A 85 -5.83 -4.95 -5.56
CA ARG A 85 -6.27 -3.57 -5.75
C ARG A 85 -5.20 -2.73 -6.43
N ASP A 86 -3.96 -2.85 -5.98
CA ASP A 86 -2.88 -1.92 -6.34
C ASP A 86 -2.19 -2.31 -7.66
N SER A 87 -2.16 -3.61 -8.01
CA SER A 87 -1.59 -4.08 -9.28
C SER A 87 -2.57 -4.01 -10.46
N GLY A 88 -3.87 -3.88 -10.19
CA GLY A 88 -4.92 -3.91 -11.21
C GLY A 88 -4.83 -5.19 -12.06
N ASP A 89 -4.80 -5.04 -13.39
CA ASP A 89 -4.66 -6.17 -14.32
C ASP A 89 -3.20 -6.63 -14.53
N GLN A 90 -2.22 -6.01 -13.84
CA GLN A 90 -0.80 -6.31 -13.99
C GLN A 90 -0.30 -7.32 -12.95
N ASP A 91 0.74 -8.07 -13.29
CA ASP A 91 1.42 -9.02 -12.41
C ASP A 91 2.63 -8.40 -11.66
N TYR A 92 2.79 -7.08 -11.76
CA TYR A 92 3.83 -6.31 -11.08
C TYR A 92 3.33 -4.92 -10.67
N LEU A 93 4.02 -4.31 -9.70
CA LEU A 93 3.94 -2.87 -9.44
C LEU A 93 5.16 -2.18 -10.06
N ASP A 94 4.93 -1.01 -10.65
CA ASP A 94 5.99 -0.03 -10.87
C ASP A 94 6.00 1.00 -9.71
N TYR A 95 6.93 1.95 -9.76
CA TYR A 95 7.03 2.96 -8.72
C TYR A 95 5.74 3.79 -8.56
N ALA A 96 5.00 4.07 -9.64
CA ALA A 96 3.81 4.89 -9.56
C ALA A 96 2.71 4.17 -8.77
N PHE A 97 2.44 2.90 -9.10
CA PHE A 97 1.46 2.09 -8.36
C PHE A 97 1.91 1.84 -6.92
N PHE A 98 3.19 1.56 -6.68
CA PHE A 98 3.74 1.43 -5.33
C PHE A 98 3.62 2.73 -4.51
N HIS A 99 3.90 3.88 -5.11
CA HIS A 99 3.77 5.16 -4.41
C HIS A 99 2.33 5.40 -3.96
N LEU A 100 1.34 5.07 -4.81
CA LEU A 100 -0.07 5.19 -4.47
C LEU A 100 -0.50 4.22 -3.36
N SER A 101 -0.03 2.96 -3.40
CA SER A 101 -0.39 1.96 -2.38
C SER A 101 0.07 2.35 -0.98
N MET A 102 1.21 3.02 -0.85
CA MET A 102 1.71 3.49 0.45
C MET A 102 0.76 4.43 1.20
N PHE A 103 -0.15 5.11 0.50
CA PHE A 103 -1.17 5.91 1.16
C PHE A 103 -2.38 5.07 1.56
N GLU A 104 -2.67 3.93 0.88
CA GLU A 104 -3.89 3.13 1.08
C GLU A 104 -3.78 2.21 2.30
N LEU A 105 -2.60 2.09 2.89
CA LEU A 105 -2.32 1.28 4.09
C LEU A 105 -3.20 1.60 5.31
N VAL A 106 -3.77 2.80 5.41
CA VAL A 106 -4.64 3.21 6.54
C VAL A 106 -6.11 2.76 6.33
N GLY A 107 -6.46 2.26 5.14
CA GLY A 107 -7.79 1.74 4.80
C GLY A 107 -7.90 0.22 4.74
N ALA A 108 -6.81 -0.51 5.04
CA ALA A 108 -6.74 -1.97 5.11
C ALA A 108 -6.96 -2.48 6.54
#